data_AF-A0A7V1REU2-F1
#
_entry.id   AF-A0A7V1REU2-F1
#
_cell.length_a   1.000
_cell.length_b   1.000
_cell.length_c   1.000
_cell.angle_alpha   90.00
_cell.angle_beta   90.00
_cell.angle_gamma   90.00
#
_symmetry.space_group_name_H-M   'P 1'
#
loop_
_entity.id
_entity.type
_entity.pdbx_description
1 polymer ?
#
loop_
_entity_poly.entity_id
_entity_poly.type
_entity_poly.pdbx_seq_one_letter_code
_entity_poly.pdbx_strand_id
1 'polypeptide(L)'
;LSPVRGIGRIMRSLANFQRLLDLHPSPANGITLCQGNFALMTDDLPGAIRRFGRQGAIHFVHFRDVRGTPERFVECFHDEGPTDMLACMRAYREIGFEGVLRPDHVPTLEGDSNDRPCYSSTARLHAIGYIQGLREAVWHPDAVPG
;
A
#
# COMPACT_ATOMS: atom_id res chain seq x y z
N LEU A 1 9.33 -12.04 -7.77
CA LEU A 1 9.90 -12.63 -9.00
C LEU A 1 11.10 -11.85 -9.55
N SER A 2 12.17 -12.55 -9.97
CA SER A 2 13.31 -12.03 -10.74
C SER A 2 14.14 -13.21 -11.24
N PRO A 3 14.57 -13.25 -12.52
CA PRO A 3 14.30 -12.24 -13.56
C PRO A 3 12.87 -12.31 -14.10
N VAL A 4 12.41 -11.23 -14.73
CA VAL A 4 11.16 -11.19 -15.51
C VAL A 4 11.53 -10.79 -16.93
N ARG A 5 11.20 -11.64 -17.91
CA ARG A 5 11.60 -11.46 -19.32
C ARG A 5 13.11 -11.19 -19.50
N GLY A 6 13.94 -11.92 -18.75
CA GLY A 6 15.40 -11.76 -18.78
C GLY A 6 15.95 -10.54 -18.02
N ILE A 7 15.09 -9.71 -17.41
CA ILE A 7 15.50 -8.48 -16.71
C ILE A 7 15.40 -8.67 -15.20
N GLY A 8 16.47 -8.35 -14.47
CA GLY A 8 16.53 -8.41 -13.01
C GLY A 8 15.63 -7.36 -12.35
N ARG A 9 14.95 -7.75 -11.26
CA ARG A 9 14.20 -6.83 -10.39
C ARG A 9 14.87 -6.74 -9.02
N ILE A 10 15.39 -5.56 -8.69
CA ILE A 10 16.19 -5.37 -7.47
C ILE A 10 15.34 -5.01 -6.24
N MET A 11 14.18 -4.40 -6.40
CA MET A 11 13.25 -4.04 -5.30
C MET A 11 12.08 -5.02 -5.24
N ARG A 12 12.30 -6.21 -4.69
CA ARG A 12 11.34 -7.33 -4.78
C ARG A 12 11.06 -8.06 -3.46
N SER A 13 11.62 -7.59 -2.35
CA SER A 13 11.42 -8.16 -1.02
C SER A 13 11.70 -7.10 0.04
N LEU A 14 11.20 -7.28 1.26
CA LEU A 14 11.47 -6.36 2.37
C LEU A 14 12.99 -6.23 2.63
N ALA A 15 13.76 -7.30 2.45
CA ALA A 15 15.22 -7.28 2.58
C ALA A 15 15.90 -6.39 1.52
N ASN A 16 15.35 -6.32 0.30
CA ASN A 16 15.87 -5.41 -0.71
C ASN A 16 15.58 -3.95 -0.37
N PHE A 17 14.37 -3.66 0.14
CA PHE A 17 14.02 -2.33 0.63
C PHE A 17 14.89 -1.92 1.82
N GLN A 18 15.13 -2.82 2.78
CA GLN A 18 16.06 -2.55 3.88
C GLN A 18 17.47 -2.26 3.37
N ARG A 19 18.00 -3.10 2.46
CA ARG A 19 19.31 -2.86 1.85
C ARG A 19 19.39 -1.48 1.18
N LEU A 20 18.35 -1.05 0.46
CA LEU A 20 18.31 0.29 -0.15
C LEU A 20 18.48 1.40 0.90
N LEU A 21 17.75 1.29 2.01
CA LEU A 21 17.81 2.27 3.10
C LEU A 21 19.19 2.27 3.78
N ASP A 22 19.74 1.08 4.02
CA ASP A 22 21.04 0.90 4.67
C ASP A 22 22.22 1.36 3.80
N LEU A 23 22.08 1.32 2.46
CA LEU A 23 23.13 1.76 1.53
C LEU A 23 23.45 3.25 1.68
N HIS A 24 22.47 4.07 2.04
CA HIS A 24 22.68 5.49 2.29
C HIS A 24 21.68 6.02 3.33
N PRO A 25 22.02 5.94 4.63
CA PRO A 25 21.15 6.43 5.70
C PRO A 25 20.99 7.95 5.62
N SER A 26 19.84 8.42 5.15
CA SER A 26 19.52 9.84 4.99
C SER A 26 18.01 10.06 5.09
N PRO A 27 17.55 11.16 5.71
CA PRO A 27 16.12 11.53 5.68
C PRO A 27 15.57 11.73 4.26
N ALA A 28 16.42 11.95 3.26
CA ALA A 28 16.01 12.03 1.86
C ALA A 28 15.87 10.65 1.18
N ASN A 29 16.45 9.60 1.77
CA ASN A 29 16.36 8.24 1.25
C ASN A 29 15.17 7.51 1.88
N GLY A 30 14.04 7.53 1.18
CA GLY A 30 12.83 6.84 1.61
C GLY A 30 12.15 6.10 0.47
N ILE A 31 11.01 5.50 0.80
CA ILE A 31 10.26 4.60 -0.06
C ILE A 31 8.84 5.11 -0.25
N THR A 32 8.28 4.81 -1.43
CA THR A 32 6.83 4.71 -1.58
C THR A 32 6.42 3.31 -1.12
N LEU A 33 5.65 3.23 -0.04
CA LEU A 33 5.08 1.96 0.41
C LEU A 33 3.80 1.72 -0.38
N CYS A 34 3.93 0.94 -1.45
CA CYS A 34 2.79 0.47 -2.22
C CYS A 34 2.25 -0.83 -1.61
N GLN A 35 1.11 -0.75 -0.93
CA GLN A 35 0.53 -1.87 -0.20
C GLN A 35 0.30 -3.09 -1.09
N GLY A 36 -0.35 -2.93 -2.25
CA GLY A 36 -0.55 -4.06 -3.17
C GLY A 36 0.76 -4.74 -3.63
N ASN A 37 1.86 -3.99 -3.74
CA ASN A 37 3.17 -4.58 -4.04
C ASN A 37 3.81 -5.26 -2.81
N PHE A 38 3.70 -4.66 -1.63
CA PHE A 38 4.25 -5.20 -0.39
C PHE A 38 3.46 -6.41 0.13
N ALA A 39 2.15 -6.48 -0.11
CA ALA A 39 1.29 -7.63 0.20
C ALA A 39 1.74 -8.89 -0.57
N LEU A 40 2.39 -8.73 -1.73
CA LEU A 40 3.02 -9.83 -2.47
C LEU A 40 4.43 -10.17 -1.95
N MET A 41 4.92 -9.51 -0.91
CA MET A 41 6.24 -9.74 -0.32
C MET A 41 6.16 -10.24 1.13
N THR A 42 5.02 -10.06 1.80
CA THR A 42 4.81 -10.39 3.20
C THR A 42 3.34 -10.61 3.49
N ASP A 43 3.04 -11.54 4.39
CA ASP A 43 1.69 -11.73 4.95
C ASP A 43 1.41 -10.77 6.13
N ASP A 44 2.44 -10.12 6.67
CA ASP A 44 2.33 -9.10 7.74
C ASP A 44 2.61 -7.70 7.18
N LEU A 45 1.67 -7.17 6.41
CA LEU A 45 1.76 -5.82 5.87
C LEU A 45 1.76 -4.72 6.96
N PRO A 46 0.91 -4.78 8.01
CA PRO A 46 0.99 -3.85 9.14
C PRO A 46 2.36 -3.86 9.82
N GLY A 47 2.99 -5.02 10.00
CA GLY A 47 4.36 -5.12 10.52
C GLY A 47 5.40 -4.48 9.61
N ALA A 48 5.27 -4.63 8.28
CA ALA A 48 6.13 -3.93 7.34
C ALA A 48 5.96 -2.40 7.41
N ILE A 49 4.72 -1.91 7.54
CA ILE A 49 4.43 -0.48 7.75
C ILE A 49 5.13 0.02 9.02
N ARG A 50 4.97 -0.68 10.15
CA ARG A 50 5.64 -0.33 11.42
C ARG A 50 7.16 -0.32 11.28
N ARG A 51 7.72 -1.35 10.63
CA ARG A 51 9.17 -1.51 10.45
C ARG A 51 9.80 -0.34 9.70
N PHE A 52 9.27 0.01 8.53
CA PHE A 52 9.84 1.09 7.72
C PHE A 52 9.40 2.48 8.22
N GLY A 53 8.21 2.57 8.78
CA GLY A 53 7.66 3.78 9.37
C GLY A 53 8.46 4.27 10.58
N ARG A 54 8.83 3.37 11.51
CA ARG A 54 9.68 3.72 12.66
C ARG A 54 11.08 4.20 12.30
N GLN A 55 11.54 3.91 11.07
CA GLN A 55 12.80 4.44 10.53
C GLN A 55 12.63 5.83 9.89
N GLY A 56 11.40 6.37 9.84
CA GLY A 56 11.08 7.59 9.10
C GLY A 56 11.15 7.42 7.58
N ALA A 57 11.17 6.18 7.07
CA ALA A 57 11.52 5.90 5.68
C ALA A 57 10.31 5.90 4.71
N ILE A 58 9.06 5.94 5.20
CA ILE A 58 7.87 5.97 4.35
C ILE A 58 7.56 7.41 3.98
N HIS A 59 7.73 7.78 2.71
CA HIS A 59 7.49 9.15 2.23
C HIS A 59 6.18 9.29 1.45
N PHE A 60 5.64 8.19 0.93
CA PHE A 60 4.41 8.16 0.15
C PHE A 60 3.76 6.79 0.23
N VAL A 61 2.42 6.73 0.15
CA VAL A 61 1.67 5.47 0.25
C VAL A 61 0.75 5.28 -0.96
N HIS A 62 0.83 4.10 -1.57
CA HIS A 62 -0.25 3.61 -2.42
C HIS A 62 -1.08 2.62 -1.60
N PHE A 63 -2.27 3.06 -1.20
CA PHE A 63 -3.18 2.33 -0.34
C PHE A 63 -4.16 1.57 -1.22
N ARG A 64 -3.76 0.40 -1.72
CA ARG A 64 -4.59 -0.49 -2.55
C ARG A 64 -4.32 -1.94 -2.17
N ASP A 65 -5.12 -2.86 -2.71
CA ASP A 65 -4.97 -4.27 -2.45
C ASP A 65 -4.97 -5.13 -3.72
N VAL A 66 -4.46 -6.36 -3.59
CA VAL A 66 -4.40 -7.37 -4.66
C VAL A 66 -4.72 -8.76 -4.10
N ARG A 67 -5.25 -9.65 -4.93
CA ARG A 67 -5.45 -11.06 -4.57
C ARG A 67 -4.54 -11.97 -5.40
N GLY A 68 -3.93 -12.95 -4.76
CA GLY A 68 -3.19 -14.02 -5.43
C GLY A 68 -1.77 -14.16 -4.92
N THR A 69 -0.86 -14.61 -5.80
CA THR A 69 0.55 -14.84 -5.48
C THR A 69 1.45 -13.89 -6.29
N PRO A 70 2.74 -13.79 -5.95
CA PRO A 70 3.68 -12.96 -6.71
C PRO A 70 3.77 -13.33 -8.20
N GLU A 71 3.47 -14.58 -8.55
CA GLU A 71 3.43 -15.12 -9.92
C GLU A 71 2.11 -14.87 -10.63
N ARG A 72 1.02 -14.75 -9.89
CA ARG A 72 -0.31 -14.62 -10.44
C ARG A 72 -1.21 -13.90 -9.45
N PHE A 73 -1.40 -12.61 -9.67
CA PHE A 73 -2.30 -11.78 -8.88
C PHE A 73 -3.27 -10.99 -9.76
N VAL A 74 -4.33 -10.49 -9.15
CA VAL A 74 -5.30 -9.57 -9.74
C VAL A 74 -5.46 -8.35 -8.83
N GLU A 75 -5.55 -7.18 -9.44
CA GLU A 75 -5.97 -5.95 -8.74
C GLU A 75 -7.46 -6.08 -8.38
N CYS A 76 -7.85 -5.64 -7.19
CA CYS A 76 -9.23 -5.68 -6.72
C CYS A 76 -9.63 -4.37 -6.03
N PHE A 77 -10.90 -4.24 -5.63
CA PHE A 77 -11.26 -3.17 -4.72
C PHE A 77 -10.55 -3.34 -3.37
N HIS A 78 -10.43 -2.22 -2.64
CA HIS A 78 -9.62 -2.14 -1.43
C HIS A 78 -10.17 -3.00 -0.29
N ASP A 79 -11.46 -3.32 -0.32
CA ASP A 79 -12.19 -4.16 0.63
C ASP A 79 -12.32 -5.63 0.18
N GLU A 80 -11.84 -5.96 -1.02
CA GLU A 80 -11.98 -7.31 -1.58
C GLU A 80 -10.70 -8.15 -1.51
N GLY A 81 -9.57 -7.55 -1.12
CA GLY A 81 -8.30 -8.26 -1.03
C GLY A 81 -8.07 -8.88 0.35
N PRO A 82 -6.97 -9.64 0.51
CA PRO A 82 -6.68 -10.36 1.75
C PRO A 82 -6.11 -9.45 2.84
N THR A 83 -5.78 -8.20 2.53
CA THR A 83 -5.13 -7.29 3.46
C THR A 83 -6.14 -6.77 4.48
N ASP A 84 -5.79 -6.83 5.78
CA ASP A 84 -6.49 -6.05 6.79
C ASP A 84 -6.14 -4.56 6.65
N MET A 85 -6.94 -3.87 5.85
CA MET A 85 -6.77 -2.45 5.55
C MET A 85 -6.97 -1.57 6.80
N LEU A 86 -7.81 -1.98 7.75
CA LEU A 86 -7.98 -1.26 9.01
C LEU A 86 -6.72 -1.38 9.87
N ALA A 87 -6.12 -2.58 9.97
CA ALA A 87 -4.85 -2.77 10.65
C ALA A 87 -3.70 -1.99 10.00
N CYS A 88 -3.67 -1.89 8.67
CA CYS A 88 -2.71 -1.04 7.96
C CYS A 88 -2.92 0.45 8.30
N MET A 89 -4.17 0.91 8.30
CA MET A 89 -4.52 2.29 8.67
C MET A 89 -4.12 2.61 10.12
N ARG A 90 -4.33 1.68 11.06
CA ARG A 90 -3.84 1.77 12.45
C ARG A 90 -2.33 1.82 12.52
N ALA A 91 -1.63 0.97 11.76
CA ALA A 91 -0.17 0.98 11.71
C ALA A 91 0.38 2.33 11.23
N TYR A 92 -0.27 3.00 10.25
CA TYR A 92 0.10 4.36 9.84
C TYR A 92 -0.10 5.39 10.96
N ARG A 93 -1.18 5.29 11.75
CA ARG A 93 -1.39 6.13 12.93
C ARG A 93 -0.30 5.92 13.97
N GLU A 94 0.03 4.67 14.28
CA GLU A 94 1.03 4.30 15.29
C GLU A 94 2.42 4.84 14.97
N ILE A 95 2.81 4.88 13.70
CA ILE A 95 4.10 5.44 13.28
C ILE A 95 4.06 6.97 13.12
N GLY A 96 2.92 7.62 13.36
CA GLY A 96 2.75 9.06 13.18
C GLY A 96 2.93 9.50 11.73
N PHE A 97 2.45 8.72 10.75
CA PHE A 97 2.60 9.08 9.34
C PHE A 97 1.72 10.28 8.98
N GLU A 98 2.37 11.38 8.58
CA GLU A 98 1.72 12.63 8.13
C GLU A 98 1.82 12.87 6.62
N GLY A 99 2.35 11.90 5.88
CA GLY A 99 2.54 12.01 4.44
C GLY A 99 1.26 11.78 3.62
N VAL A 100 1.40 11.86 2.30
CA VAL A 100 0.28 11.66 1.37
C VAL A 100 0.07 10.16 1.11
N LEU A 101 -1.19 9.75 1.00
CA LEU A 101 -1.59 8.46 0.45
C LEU A 101 -2.51 8.66 -0.75
N ARG A 102 -2.53 7.68 -1.67
CA ARG A 102 -3.51 7.60 -2.76
C ARG A 102 -4.11 6.21 -2.87
N PRO A 103 -5.35 6.05 -3.38
CA PRO A 103 -5.97 4.75 -3.65
C PRO A 103 -5.29 3.96 -4.77
N ASP A 104 -4.42 4.61 -5.56
CA ASP A 104 -3.67 4.00 -6.67
C ASP A 104 -4.57 3.39 -7.75
N HIS A 105 -4.83 2.07 -7.69
CA HIS A 105 -5.53 1.31 -8.73
C HIS A 105 -6.90 0.86 -8.25
N VAL A 106 -7.86 0.86 -9.17
CA VAL A 106 -9.25 0.45 -8.94
C VAL A 106 -9.80 -0.27 -10.18
N PRO A 107 -10.68 -1.27 -10.04
CA PRO A 107 -11.35 -1.89 -11.18
C PRO A 107 -12.10 -0.87 -12.05
N THR A 108 -12.19 -1.13 -13.35
CA THR A 108 -13.02 -0.32 -14.25
C THR A 108 -14.48 -0.71 -14.07
N LEU A 109 -15.34 0.27 -13.79
CA LEU A 109 -16.78 0.07 -13.62
C LEU A 109 -17.53 0.28 -14.95
N GLU A 110 -18.75 -0.25 -15.01
CA GLU A 110 -19.68 -0.02 -16.12
C GLU A 110 -19.86 1.49 -16.35
N GLY A 111 -19.81 1.90 -17.62
CA GLY A 111 -19.93 3.30 -18.03
C GLY A 111 -18.62 4.11 -17.98
N ASP A 112 -17.56 3.63 -17.33
CA ASP A 112 -16.24 4.29 -17.35
C ASP A 112 -15.40 3.80 -18.54
N SER A 113 -14.58 4.69 -19.12
CA SER A 113 -13.59 4.30 -20.13
C SER A 113 -12.47 3.44 -19.53
N ASN A 114 -12.04 2.43 -20.28
CA ASN A 114 -10.89 1.60 -19.94
C ASN A 114 -9.59 1.98 -20.70
N ASP A 115 -9.54 3.15 -21.36
CA ASP A 115 -8.35 3.61 -22.09
C ASP A 115 -7.13 3.84 -21.17
N ARG A 116 -7.41 4.06 -19.88
CA ARG A 116 -6.43 4.10 -18.80
C ARG A 116 -6.80 3.04 -17.77
N PRO A 117 -6.41 1.76 -17.99
CA PRO A 117 -6.78 0.67 -17.11
C PRO A 117 -6.37 0.97 -15.67
N CYS A 118 -7.21 0.55 -14.73
CA CYS A 118 -7.03 0.77 -13.29
C CYS A 118 -7.21 2.22 -12.80
N TYR A 119 -7.61 3.15 -13.69
CA TYR A 119 -7.80 4.57 -13.36
C TYR A 119 -9.23 5.08 -13.58
N SER A 120 -10.24 4.20 -13.47
CA SER A 120 -11.66 4.57 -13.44
C SER A 120 -11.94 5.68 -12.41
N SER A 121 -12.71 6.69 -12.81
CA SER A 121 -13.04 7.84 -11.96
C SER A 121 -14.03 7.44 -10.89
N THR A 122 -15.10 6.74 -11.29
CA THR A 122 -16.19 6.34 -10.40
C THR A 122 -15.68 5.37 -9.34
N ALA A 123 -14.89 4.37 -9.75
CA ALA A 123 -14.30 3.40 -8.84
C ALA A 123 -13.30 4.05 -7.87
N ARG A 124 -12.56 5.08 -8.32
CA ARG A 124 -11.64 5.81 -7.45
C ARG A 124 -12.37 6.62 -6.38
N LEU A 125 -13.51 7.23 -6.72
CA LEU A 125 -14.32 7.94 -5.73
C LEU A 125 -14.82 6.99 -4.64
N HIS A 126 -15.26 5.78 -5.01
CA HIS A 126 -15.61 4.74 -4.05
C HIS A 126 -14.42 4.38 -3.13
N ALA A 127 -13.25 4.11 -3.71
CA ALA A 127 -12.05 3.79 -2.94
C ALA A 127 -11.62 4.92 -2.00
N ILE A 128 -11.73 6.18 -2.42
CA ILE A 128 -11.46 7.34 -1.56
C ILE A 128 -12.43 7.37 -0.38
N GLY A 129 -13.72 7.15 -0.62
CA GLY A 129 -14.73 7.09 0.45
C GLY A 129 -14.43 5.99 1.47
N TYR A 130 -14.06 4.79 0.99
CA TYR A 130 -13.64 3.68 1.86
C TYR A 130 -12.43 4.07 2.74
N ILE A 131 -11.39 4.66 2.14
CA ILE A 131 -10.20 5.13 2.85
C ILE A 131 -10.54 6.22 3.87
N GLN A 132 -11.42 7.15 3.53
CA GLN A 132 -11.88 8.19 4.44
C GLN A 132 -12.59 7.58 5.66
N GLY A 133 -13.44 6.58 5.46
CA GLY A 133 -14.10 5.86 6.55
C GLY A 133 -13.12 5.14 7.47
N LEU A 134 -12.12 4.43 6.91
CA LEU A 134 -11.06 3.80 7.72
C LEU A 134 -10.26 4.84 8.52
N ARG A 135 -9.90 5.95 7.88
CA ARG A 135 -9.18 7.04 8.54
C ARG A 135 -10.00 7.63 9.67
N GLU A 136 -11.28 7.90 9.45
CA GLU A 136 -12.17 8.40 10.49
C GLU A 136 -12.25 7.42 11.66
N ALA A 137 -12.47 6.13 11.40
CA ALA A 137 -12.51 5.09 12.42
C ALA A 137 -11.22 4.99 13.26
N VAL A 138 -10.05 5.26 12.65
CA VAL A 138 -8.75 5.17 13.33
C VAL A 138 -8.35 6.47 14.04
N TRP A 139 -8.74 7.64 13.54
CA TRP A 139 -8.36 8.95 14.11
C TRP A 139 -9.47 9.63 14.92
N HIS A 140 -10.67 9.05 15.02
CA HIS A 140 -11.73 9.62 15.86
C HIS A 140 -11.28 9.69 17.33
N PRO A 141 -11.57 10.77 18.08
CA PRO A 141 -11.16 10.93 19.49
C PRO A 141 -11.62 9.77 20.39
N ASP A 142 -12.82 9.25 20.11
CA ASP A 142 -13.42 8.12 20.84
C ASP A 142 -13.10 6.75 20.22
N ALA A 143 -12.18 6.67 19.26
CA ALA A 143 -11.77 5.40 18.69
C ALA A 143 -11.15 4.52 19.79
N VAL A 144 -11.82 3.41 20.11
CA VAL A 144 -11.35 2.42 21.09
C VAL A 144 -9.97 1.92 20.65
N PRO A 145 -8.94 1.96 21.51
CA PRO A 145 -7.66 1.32 21.22
C PRO A 145 -7.90 -0.17 20.94
N GLY A 146 -7.60 -0.60 19.72
CA GLY A 146 -7.72 -2.00 19.30
C GLY A 146 -6.60 -2.88 19.82
#